data_AF-A0A532T8G2-F1
#
_entry.id   AF-A0A532T8G2-F1
#
_cell.length_a   1.000
_cell.length_b   1.000
_cell.length_c   1.000
_cell.angle_alpha   90.00
_cell.angle_beta   90.00
_cell.angle_gamma   90.00
#
_symmetry.space_group_name_H-M   'P 1'
#
loop_
_entity.id
_entity.type
_entity.pdbx_description
1 polymer ?
#
loop_
_entity_poly.entity_id
_entity_poly.type
_entity_poly.pdbx_seq_one_letter_code
_entity_poly.pdbx_strand_id
1 'polypeptide(L)'
;MGDTDDLDKEDTIKFIKEADEKIDKFASILEKFGLDIITKMGQTNLKINVLTDKIDELSKATLDIKSLTPQLTNVIENQKILEEELELIRSLIQRSDISFHSKEANRETVERDTSATDKKEAIIEQFNTLVSYIAENDDPQPVVESLRNIKEDIFVFTGGHRILYEIGHFASKLNSFETLADDVKNELKEKITFWINKLSVKG
;
A
#
# COMPACT_ATOMS: atom_id res chain seq x y z
N MET A 1 82.91 41.89 39.47
CA MET A 1 81.57 41.48 39.95
C MET A 1 80.57 42.09 39.00
N GLY A 2 80.12 41.31 38.01
CA GLY A 2 79.29 41.80 36.90
C GLY A 2 78.69 40.69 36.05
N ASP A 3 79.30 39.49 36.00
CA ASP A 3 78.87 38.41 35.11
C ASP A 3 77.76 37.48 35.64
N THR A 4 77.37 37.58 36.91
CA THR A 4 76.36 36.67 37.49
C THR A 4 74.92 37.12 37.27
N ASP A 5 74.68 38.41 37.02
CA ASP A 5 73.34 39.01 36.93
C ASP A 5 72.74 38.98 35.50
N ASP A 6 73.58 38.72 34.48
CA ASP A 6 73.15 38.54 33.09
C ASP A 6 72.80 37.08 32.77
N LEU A 7 73.46 36.11 33.40
CA LEU A 7 73.15 34.68 33.27
C LEU A 7 71.75 34.34 33.84
N ASP A 8 71.38 34.90 34.98
CA ASP A 8 70.05 34.70 35.59
C ASP A 8 68.91 35.31 34.74
N LYS A 9 69.18 36.40 34.01
CA LYS A 9 68.20 37.02 33.11
C LYS A 9 67.97 36.19 31.85
N GLU A 10 69.04 35.63 31.28
CA GLU A 10 68.95 34.79 30.09
C GLU A 10 68.18 33.49 30.36
N ASP A 11 68.40 32.86 31.51
CA ASP A 11 67.65 31.69 31.96
C ASP A 11 66.17 32.02 32.24
N THR A 12 65.88 33.18 32.82
CA THR A 12 64.50 33.64 33.05
C THR A 12 63.77 33.90 31.72
N ILE A 13 64.43 34.52 30.74
CA ILE A 13 63.88 34.76 29.39
C ILE A 13 63.62 33.43 28.67
N LYS A 14 64.54 32.47 28.79
CA LYS A 14 64.37 31.14 28.22
C LYS A 14 63.20 30.38 28.84
N PHE A 15 63.04 30.45 30.17
CA PHE A 15 61.90 29.86 30.86
C PHE A 15 60.56 30.49 30.43
N ILE A 16 60.49 31.82 30.30
CA ILE A 16 59.29 32.53 29.82
C ILE A 16 58.94 32.07 28.40
N LYS A 17 59.93 31.94 27.51
CA LYS A 17 59.72 31.49 26.13
C LYS A 17 59.25 30.04 26.06
N GLU A 18 59.82 29.15 26.87
CA GLU A 18 59.36 27.76 26.97
C GLU A 18 57.94 27.64 27.56
N ALA A 19 57.58 28.53 28.49
CA ALA A 19 56.24 28.60 29.05
C ALA A 19 55.22 29.08 28.01
N ASP A 20 55.57 30.10 27.23
CA ASP A 20 54.75 30.64 26.12
C ASP A 20 54.49 29.55 25.05
N GLU A 21 55.54 28.85 24.63
CA GLU A 21 55.40 27.72 23.68
C GLU A 21 54.52 26.58 24.22
N LYS A 22 54.56 26.33 25.54
CA LYS A 22 53.68 25.34 26.19
C LYS A 22 52.24 25.81 26.28
N ILE A 23 52.03 27.10 26.55
CA ILE A 23 50.69 27.71 26.57
C ILE A 23 50.08 27.68 25.17
N ASP A 24 50.83 28.00 24.13
CA ASP A 24 50.37 27.92 22.74
C ASP A 24 50.00 26.49 22.33
N LYS A 25 50.84 25.51 22.70
CA LYS A 25 50.52 24.08 22.49
C LYS A 25 49.25 23.70 23.23
N PHE A 26 49.07 24.17 24.46
CA PHE A 26 47.86 23.89 25.25
C PHE A 26 46.63 24.56 24.65
N ALA A 27 46.72 25.80 24.18
CA ALA A 27 45.66 26.51 23.48
C ALA A 27 45.23 25.77 22.21
N SER A 28 46.20 25.28 21.41
CA SER A 28 45.93 24.47 20.22
C SER A 28 45.25 23.14 20.55
N ILE A 29 45.64 22.50 21.66
CA ILE A 29 44.98 21.27 22.14
C ILE A 29 43.53 21.59 22.56
N LEU A 30 43.30 22.66 23.32
CA LEU A 30 41.97 23.09 23.74
C LEU A 30 41.06 23.43 22.55
N GLU A 31 41.57 24.13 21.54
CA GLU A 31 40.83 24.47 20.33
C GLU A 31 40.41 23.20 19.58
N LYS A 32 41.34 22.27 19.37
CA LYS A 32 41.05 20.97 18.73
C LYS A 32 40.03 20.16 19.53
N PHE A 33 40.18 20.09 20.85
CA PHE A 33 39.22 19.40 21.73
C PHE A 33 37.83 20.05 21.66
N GLY A 34 37.75 21.39 21.68
CA GLY A 34 36.50 22.12 21.56
C GLY A 34 35.79 21.84 20.25
N LEU A 35 36.52 21.89 19.13
CA LEU A 35 35.98 21.57 17.80
C LEU A 35 35.47 20.12 17.73
N ASP A 36 36.23 19.18 18.29
CA ASP A 36 35.89 17.76 18.27
C ASP A 36 34.63 17.46 19.12
N ILE A 37 34.49 18.14 20.26
CA ILE A 37 33.28 18.08 21.11
C ILE A 37 32.08 18.65 20.36
N ILE A 38 32.19 19.85 19.78
CA ILE A 38 31.10 20.47 19.03
C ILE A 38 30.65 19.56 17.88
N THR A 39 31.61 18.99 17.15
CA THR A 39 31.35 18.09 16.03
C THR A 39 30.63 16.83 16.50
N LYS A 40 31.13 16.15 17.55
CA LYS A 40 30.51 14.95 18.10
C LYS A 40 29.12 15.22 18.69
N MET A 41 28.95 16.37 19.33
CA MET A 41 27.65 16.78 19.88
C MET A 41 26.64 17.05 18.76
N GLY A 42 27.06 17.74 17.69
CA GLY A 42 26.22 17.95 16.50
C GLY A 42 25.80 16.64 15.84
N GLN A 43 26.73 15.71 15.62
CA GLN A 43 26.42 14.38 15.08
C GLN A 43 25.48 13.58 16.00
N THR A 44 25.67 13.68 17.32
CA THR A 44 24.81 13.01 18.30
C THR A 44 23.39 13.59 18.29
N ASN A 45 23.26 14.91 18.20
CA ASN A 45 21.96 15.59 18.12
C ASN A 45 21.19 15.18 16.86
N LEU A 46 21.87 15.09 15.71
CA LEU A 46 21.26 14.57 14.47
C LEU A 46 20.79 13.12 14.64
N LYS A 47 21.59 12.25 15.26
CA LYS A 47 21.20 10.86 15.54
C LYS A 47 19.99 10.78 16.47
N ILE A 48 19.93 11.63 17.51
CA ILE A 48 18.79 11.71 18.42
C ILE A 48 17.53 12.13 17.67
N ASN A 49 17.59 13.15 16.81
CA ASN A 49 16.43 13.57 16.02
C ASN A 49 15.92 12.45 15.11
N VAL A 50 16.82 11.76 14.40
CA VAL A 50 16.45 10.61 13.56
C VAL A 50 15.83 9.47 14.39
N LEU A 51 16.33 9.24 15.61
CA LEU A 51 15.74 8.27 16.53
C LEU A 51 14.34 8.70 17.00
N THR A 52 14.15 9.98 17.31
CA THR A 52 12.85 10.56 17.68
C THR A 52 11.84 10.39 16.55
N ASP A 53 12.22 10.74 15.31
CA ASP A 53 11.36 10.59 14.15
C ASP A 53 10.91 9.12 13.95
N LYS A 54 11.84 8.17 14.11
CA LYS A 54 11.54 6.74 14.05
C LYS A 54 10.63 6.26 15.18
N ILE A 55 10.76 6.83 16.38
CA ILE A 55 9.88 6.53 17.51
C ILE A 55 8.46 7.02 17.21
N ASP A 56 8.32 8.20 16.61
CA ASP A 56 7.02 8.76 16.23
C ASP A 56 6.36 7.93 15.12
N GLU A 57 7.11 7.52 14.11
CA GLU A 57 6.63 6.58 13.08
C GLU A 57 6.17 5.25 13.70
N LEU A 58 6.94 4.69 14.64
CA LEU A 58 6.61 3.43 15.30
C LEU A 58 5.37 3.57 16.21
N SER A 59 5.22 4.71 16.88
CA SER A 59 4.04 5.05 17.66
C SER A 59 2.79 5.11 16.78
N LYS A 60 2.89 5.77 15.62
CA LYS A 60 1.81 5.83 14.63
C LYS A 60 1.45 4.43 14.10
N ALA A 61 2.43 3.64 13.69
CA ALA A 61 2.21 2.26 13.24
C ALA A 61 1.54 1.40 14.34
N THR A 62 1.90 1.62 15.61
CA THR A 62 1.28 0.94 16.75
C THR A 62 -0.18 1.33 16.94
N LEU A 63 -0.51 2.62 16.75
CA LEU A 63 -1.90 3.09 16.77
C LEU A 63 -2.72 2.48 15.62
N ASP A 64 -2.15 2.45 14.42
CA ASP A 64 -2.79 1.83 13.26
C ASP A 64 -3.07 0.34 13.53
N ILE A 65 -2.09 -0.40 14.07
CA ILE A 65 -2.28 -1.81 14.47
C ILE A 65 -3.39 -1.96 15.51
N LYS A 66 -3.41 -1.10 16.55
CA LYS A 66 -4.48 -1.14 17.56
C LYS A 66 -5.85 -0.91 16.93
N SER A 67 -5.95 0.01 15.96
CA SER A 67 -7.19 0.31 15.24
C SER A 67 -7.71 -0.85 14.38
N LEU A 68 -6.85 -1.79 13.97
CA LEU A 68 -7.26 -2.99 13.24
C LEU A 68 -7.97 -4.02 14.14
N THR A 69 -7.78 -3.97 15.46
CA THR A 69 -8.43 -4.90 16.41
C THR A 69 -9.95 -4.94 16.25
N PRO A 70 -10.70 -3.81 16.33
CA PRO A 70 -12.15 -3.82 16.13
C PRO A 70 -12.55 -4.26 14.71
N GLN A 71 -11.75 -3.95 13.69
CA GLN A 71 -12.04 -4.40 12.33
C GLN A 71 -11.95 -5.93 12.21
N LEU A 72 -10.94 -6.52 12.84
CA LEU A 72 -10.78 -7.97 12.91
C LEU A 72 -11.93 -8.61 13.71
N THR A 73 -12.35 -7.99 14.82
CA THR A 73 -13.51 -8.46 15.59
C THR A 73 -14.77 -8.50 14.73
N ASN A 74 -15.04 -7.46 13.94
CA ASN A 74 -16.19 -7.44 13.03
C ASN A 74 -16.10 -8.53 11.95
N VAL A 75 -14.91 -8.79 11.41
CA VAL A 75 -14.70 -9.88 10.44
C VAL A 75 -15.00 -11.24 11.07
N ILE A 76 -14.53 -11.48 12.30
CA ILE A 76 -14.80 -12.72 13.03
C ILE A 76 -16.30 -12.88 13.30
N GLU A 77 -16.98 -11.80 13.69
CA GLU A 77 -18.43 -11.82 13.92
C GLU A 77 -19.21 -12.13 12.65
N ASN A 78 -18.87 -11.49 11.53
CA ASN A 78 -19.45 -11.78 10.23
C ASN A 78 -19.22 -13.23 9.79
N GLN A 79 -18.03 -13.78 10.05
CA GLN A 79 -17.73 -15.19 9.77
C GLN A 79 -18.65 -16.13 10.56
N LYS A 80 -18.90 -15.81 11.84
CA LYS A 80 -19.80 -16.59 12.67
C LYS A 80 -21.24 -16.55 12.15
N ILE A 81 -21.73 -15.38 11.75
CA ILE A 81 -23.07 -15.22 11.15
C ILE A 81 -23.18 -16.06 9.87
N LEU A 82 -22.18 -15.99 8.99
CA LEU A 82 -22.14 -16.80 7.76
C LEU A 82 -22.14 -18.31 8.05
N GLU A 83 -21.44 -18.75 9.09
CA GLU A 83 -21.43 -20.15 9.50
C GLU A 83 -22.82 -20.62 9.99
N GLU A 84 -23.50 -19.79 10.78
CA GLU A 84 -24.87 -20.05 11.25
C GLU A 84 -25.86 -20.10 10.06
N GLU A 85 -25.75 -19.19 9.10
CA GLU A 85 -26.57 -19.19 7.88
C GLU A 85 -26.32 -20.42 6.99
N LEU A 86 -25.06 -20.83 6.85
CA LEU A 86 -24.70 -22.04 6.10
C LEU A 86 -25.24 -23.31 6.77
N GLU A 87 -25.21 -23.38 8.10
CA GLU A 87 -25.81 -24.47 8.86
C GLU A 87 -27.33 -24.52 8.63
N LEU A 88 -27.99 -23.35 8.61
CA LEU A 88 -29.41 -23.25 8.30
C LEU A 88 -29.71 -23.73 6.88
N ILE A 89 -28.96 -23.30 5.87
CA ILE A 89 -29.09 -23.79 4.49
C ILE A 89 -28.90 -25.31 4.43
N ARG A 90 -27.89 -25.85 5.10
CA ARG A 90 -27.64 -27.29 5.17
C ARG A 90 -28.83 -28.03 5.77
N SER A 91 -29.45 -27.49 6.82
CA SER A 91 -30.65 -28.06 7.44
C SER A 91 -31.86 -28.03 6.50
N LEU A 92 -32.02 -26.97 5.71
CA LEU A 92 -33.10 -26.85 4.72
C LEU A 92 -32.92 -27.83 3.57
N ILE A 93 -31.69 -28.03 3.08
CA ILE A 93 -31.36 -29.03 2.06
C ILE A 93 -31.67 -30.45 2.56
N GLN A 94 -31.21 -30.80 3.76
CA GLN A 94 -31.50 -32.11 4.36
C GLN A 94 -33.00 -32.37 4.55
N ARG A 95 -33.78 -31.33 4.88
CA ARG A 95 -35.24 -31.43 4.98
C ARG A 95 -35.93 -31.55 3.63
N SER A 96 -35.37 -30.95 2.57
CA SER A 96 -35.94 -31.03 1.22
C SER A 96 -35.71 -32.40 0.57
N ASP A 97 -34.59 -33.08 0.83
CA ASP A 97 -34.36 -34.47 0.38
C ASP A 97 -35.42 -35.46 0.90
N ILE A 98 -36.01 -35.20 2.07
CA ILE A 98 -37.11 -36.01 2.65
C ILE A 98 -38.44 -35.79 1.89
N SER A 99 -38.61 -34.63 1.26
CA SER A 99 -39.81 -34.27 0.47
C SER A 99 -39.82 -34.85 -0.95
N PHE A 100 -38.69 -35.35 -1.47
CA PHE A 100 -38.59 -35.84 -2.85
C PHE A 100 -38.90 -37.34 -3.02
N HIS A 101 -39.25 -38.06 -1.95
CA HIS A 101 -39.53 -39.51 -2.02
C HIS A 101 -41.01 -39.88 -2.20
N SER A 102 -41.78 -39.09 -2.97
CA SER A 102 -43.07 -39.57 -3.47
C SER A 102 -43.20 -39.41 -4.99
N LYS A 103 -43.15 -40.57 -5.65
CA LYS A 103 -43.59 -40.92 -7.01
C LYS A 103 -42.70 -40.50 -8.19
N GLU A 104 -42.24 -41.56 -8.84
CA GLU A 104 -41.73 -41.75 -10.20
C GLU A 104 -42.05 -40.69 -11.26
N ALA A 105 -41.07 -40.56 -12.15
CA ALA A 105 -41.11 -40.04 -13.52
C ALA A 105 -40.96 -38.52 -13.68
N ASN A 106 -39.72 -38.05 -13.58
CA ASN A 106 -39.10 -37.27 -14.66
C ASN A 106 -37.58 -37.34 -14.52
N ARG A 107 -36.90 -37.91 -15.53
CA ARG A 107 -35.47 -37.65 -15.74
C ARG A 107 -35.37 -36.23 -16.29
N GLU A 108 -35.52 -35.24 -15.42
CA GLU A 108 -34.94 -33.93 -15.71
C GLU A 108 -33.43 -34.16 -15.68
N THR A 109 -32.81 -34.07 -16.85
CA THR A 109 -31.39 -33.79 -16.97
C THR A 109 -31.07 -32.70 -15.95
N VAL A 110 -30.15 -32.97 -15.04
CA VAL A 110 -29.61 -31.94 -14.16
C VAL A 110 -29.04 -30.86 -15.08
N GLU A 111 -29.83 -29.82 -15.34
CA GLU A 111 -29.35 -28.59 -15.95
C GLU A 111 -28.30 -28.08 -14.99
N ARG A 112 -27.03 -28.15 -15.40
CA ARG A 112 -25.99 -27.36 -14.74
C ARG A 112 -26.52 -25.93 -14.74
N ASP A 113 -26.65 -25.34 -13.56
CA ASP A 113 -27.01 -23.93 -13.41
C ASP A 113 -26.06 -23.10 -14.27
N THR A 114 -26.51 -22.73 -15.47
CA THR A 114 -25.72 -22.02 -16.47
C THR A 114 -25.48 -20.59 -16.03
N SER A 115 -26.21 -20.10 -15.01
CA SER A 115 -26.19 -18.70 -14.58
C SER A 115 -24.79 -18.18 -14.23
N ALA A 116 -23.91 -19.03 -13.69
CA ALA A 116 -22.52 -18.65 -13.39
C ALA A 116 -21.64 -18.56 -14.64
N THR A 117 -21.88 -19.40 -15.65
CA THR A 117 -21.16 -19.36 -16.93
C THR A 117 -21.68 -18.22 -17.79
N ASP A 118 -23.01 -18.04 -17.84
CA ASP A 118 -23.70 -17.00 -18.59
C ASP A 118 -23.33 -15.60 -18.07
N LYS A 119 -23.28 -15.40 -16.74
CA LYS A 119 -22.84 -14.13 -16.13
C LYS A 119 -21.39 -13.79 -16.46
N LYS A 120 -20.50 -14.80 -16.44
CA LYS A 120 -19.09 -14.61 -16.80
C LYS A 120 -18.95 -14.22 -18.27
N GLU A 121 -19.66 -14.90 -19.15
CA GLU A 121 -19.62 -14.66 -20.60
C GLU A 121 -20.20 -13.28 -20.95
N ALA A 122 -21.29 -12.88 -20.29
CA ALA A 122 -21.85 -11.53 -20.40
C ALA A 122 -20.86 -10.43 -19.99
N ILE A 123 -20.14 -10.60 -18.88
CA ILE A 123 -19.11 -9.63 -18.44
C ILE A 123 -17.97 -9.51 -19.47
N ILE A 124 -17.55 -10.64 -20.06
CA ILE A 124 -16.52 -10.64 -21.10
C ILE A 124 -17.02 -9.92 -22.37
N GLU A 125 -18.27 -10.14 -22.75
CA GLU A 125 -18.89 -9.46 -23.89
C GLU A 125 -19.00 -7.94 -23.68
N GLN A 126 -19.36 -7.49 -22.47
CA GLN A 126 -19.37 -6.06 -22.13
C GLN A 126 -17.97 -5.44 -22.26
N PHE A 127 -16.91 -6.14 -21.83
CA PHE A 127 -15.54 -5.67 -22.01
C PHE A 127 -15.14 -5.60 -23.49
N ASN A 128 -15.48 -6.59 -24.30
CA ASN A 128 -15.19 -6.58 -25.74
C ASN A 128 -15.95 -5.48 -26.48
N THR A 129 -17.19 -5.22 -26.08
CA THR A 129 -18.01 -4.11 -26.57
C THR A 129 -17.36 -2.78 -26.23
N LEU A 130 -16.87 -2.62 -24.99
CA LEU A 130 -16.15 -1.43 -24.57
C LEU A 130 -14.86 -1.21 -25.38
N VAL A 131 -14.08 -2.27 -25.63
CA VAL A 131 -12.86 -2.19 -26.47
C VAL A 131 -13.16 -1.71 -27.88
N SER A 132 -14.28 -2.14 -28.45
CA SER A 132 -14.74 -1.70 -29.76
C SER A 132 -15.19 -0.25 -29.73
N TYR A 133 -15.95 0.14 -28.69
CA TYR A 133 -16.43 1.51 -28.50
C TYR A 133 -15.28 2.52 -28.39
N ILE A 134 -14.25 2.24 -27.61
CA ILE A 134 -13.08 3.13 -27.43
C ILE A 134 -12.20 3.24 -28.67
N ALA A 135 -12.34 2.33 -29.64
CA ALA A 135 -11.64 2.45 -30.92
C ALA A 135 -12.27 3.53 -31.81
N GLU A 136 -13.57 3.79 -31.66
CA GLU A 136 -14.35 4.66 -32.53
C GLU A 136 -14.75 6.00 -31.87
N ASN A 137 -14.58 6.13 -30.55
CA ASN A 137 -15.05 7.28 -29.78
C ASN A 137 -13.95 7.87 -28.88
N ASP A 138 -13.96 9.20 -28.76
CA ASP A 138 -12.99 9.97 -27.96
C ASP A 138 -13.57 10.47 -26.62
N ASP A 139 -14.88 10.31 -26.41
CA ASP A 139 -15.55 10.78 -25.20
C ASP A 139 -15.29 9.83 -24.01
N PRO A 140 -14.67 10.32 -22.92
CA PRO A 140 -14.41 9.52 -21.73
C PRO A 140 -15.68 9.21 -20.91
N GLN A 141 -16.77 9.99 -21.02
CA GLN A 141 -17.94 9.79 -20.15
C GLN A 141 -18.65 8.44 -20.37
N PRO A 142 -18.99 8.02 -21.60
CA PRO A 142 -19.63 6.72 -21.85
C PRO A 142 -18.72 5.54 -21.47
N VAL A 143 -17.41 5.73 -21.56
CA VAL A 143 -16.41 4.74 -21.16
C VAL A 143 -16.39 4.57 -19.64
N VAL A 144 -16.43 5.67 -18.89
CA VAL A 144 -16.52 5.66 -17.43
C VAL A 144 -17.78 4.96 -16.96
N GLU A 145 -18.93 5.27 -17.58
CA GLU A 145 -20.21 4.64 -17.25
C GLU A 145 -20.18 3.14 -17.52
N SER A 146 -19.69 2.74 -18.69
CA SER A 146 -19.51 1.33 -19.04
C SER A 146 -18.60 0.59 -18.06
N LEU A 147 -17.49 1.19 -17.66
CA LEU A 147 -16.59 0.60 -16.65
C LEU A 147 -17.24 0.47 -15.28
N ARG A 148 -18.12 1.41 -14.90
CA ARG A 148 -18.87 1.32 -13.63
C ARG A 148 -19.89 0.19 -13.66
N ASN A 149 -20.61 0.02 -14.76
CA ASN A 149 -21.57 -1.07 -14.93
C ASN A 149 -20.86 -2.43 -14.89
N ILE A 150 -19.77 -2.58 -15.65
CA ILE A 150 -18.96 -3.80 -15.64
C ILE A 150 -18.42 -4.10 -14.23
N LYS A 151 -17.99 -3.07 -13.49
CA LYS A 151 -17.54 -3.21 -12.10
C LYS A 151 -18.66 -3.74 -11.19
N GLU A 152 -19.88 -3.25 -11.34
CA GLU A 152 -21.03 -3.73 -10.57
C GLU A 152 -21.35 -5.19 -10.89
N ASP A 153 -21.36 -5.55 -12.17
CA ASP A 153 -21.61 -6.93 -12.60
C ASP A 153 -20.52 -7.90 -12.10
N ILE A 154 -19.25 -7.50 -12.12
CA ILE A 154 -18.15 -8.29 -11.52
C ILE A 154 -18.33 -8.42 -10.01
N PHE A 155 -18.82 -7.39 -9.32
CA PHE A 155 -19.08 -7.45 -7.89
C PHE A 155 -20.20 -8.46 -7.59
N VAL A 156 -21.30 -8.42 -8.33
CA VAL A 156 -22.41 -9.38 -8.21
C VAL A 156 -21.93 -10.80 -8.51
N PHE A 157 -21.03 -10.97 -9.50
CA PHE A 157 -20.52 -12.29 -9.88
C PHE A 157 -19.48 -12.87 -8.90
N THR A 158 -18.58 -12.04 -8.36
CA THR A 158 -17.41 -12.52 -7.58
C THR A 158 -17.45 -12.21 -6.09
N GLY A 159 -18.37 -11.36 -5.62
CA GLY A 159 -18.47 -10.93 -4.22
C GLY A 159 -17.34 -10.02 -3.74
N GLY A 160 -16.41 -9.63 -4.62
CA GLY A 160 -15.26 -8.79 -4.28
C GLY A 160 -13.96 -9.31 -4.89
N HIS A 161 -13.44 -8.60 -5.89
CA HIS A 161 -12.21 -8.95 -6.58
C HIS A 161 -11.28 -7.73 -6.68
N ARG A 162 -9.94 -7.94 -6.63
CA ARG A 162 -8.94 -6.85 -6.77
C ARG A 162 -9.15 -6.01 -8.05
N ILE A 163 -9.68 -6.64 -9.09
CA ILE A 163 -10.04 -6.00 -10.37
C ILE A 163 -11.05 -4.86 -10.16
N LEU A 164 -11.97 -4.96 -9.21
CA LEU A 164 -12.97 -3.91 -8.93
C LEU A 164 -12.32 -2.59 -8.51
N TYR A 165 -11.24 -2.67 -7.73
CA TYR A 165 -10.46 -1.51 -7.33
C TYR A 165 -9.73 -0.92 -8.53
N GLU A 166 -9.11 -1.76 -9.36
CA GLU A 166 -8.38 -1.30 -10.55
C GLU A 166 -9.30 -0.65 -11.58
N ILE A 167 -10.48 -1.23 -11.86
CA ILE A 167 -11.50 -0.63 -12.73
C ILE A 167 -11.97 0.71 -12.13
N GLY A 168 -12.27 0.75 -10.83
CA GLY A 168 -12.69 1.98 -10.16
C GLY A 168 -11.65 3.09 -10.24
N HIS A 169 -10.38 2.77 -10.00
CA HIS A 169 -9.29 3.73 -10.12
C HIS A 169 -9.14 4.21 -11.57
N PHE A 170 -9.20 3.30 -12.55
CA PHE A 170 -9.08 3.68 -13.95
C PHE A 170 -10.24 4.57 -14.40
N ALA A 171 -11.47 4.26 -14.00
CA ALA A 171 -12.64 5.10 -14.26
C ALA A 171 -12.51 6.50 -13.61
N SER A 172 -11.95 6.60 -12.40
CA SER A 172 -11.64 7.90 -11.79
C SER A 172 -10.55 8.68 -12.53
N LYS A 173 -9.54 7.98 -13.06
CA LYS A 173 -8.50 8.58 -13.92
C LYS A 173 -9.13 9.13 -15.20
N LEU A 174 -10.06 8.40 -15.80
CA LEU A 174 -10.78 8.82 -17.02
C LEU A 174 -11.64 10.07 -16.82
N ASN A 175 -12.25 10.25 -15.65
CA ASN A 175 -13.00 11.47 -15.32
C ASN A 175 -12.16 12.75 -15.31
N SER A 176 -10.83 12.64 -15.23
CA SER A 176 -9.94 13.80 -15.26
C SER A 176 -9.52 14.23 -16.67
N PHE A 177 -9.88 13.46 -17.69
CA PHE A 177 -9.61 13.79 -19.09
C PHE A 177 -10.85 14.37 -19.76
N GLU A 178 -10.66 15.38 -20.61
CA GLU A 178 -11.71 15.91 -21.48
C GLU A 178 -11.91 15.05 -22.74
N THR A 179 -10.84 14.38 -23.20
CA THR A 179 -10.83 13.51 -24.39
C THR A 179 -9.90 12.31 -24.17
N LEU A 180 -10.20 11.18 -24.81
CA LEU A 180 -9.39 9.97 -24.77
C LEU A 180 -8.26 10.02 -25.79
N ALA A 181 -7.06 10.38 -25.34
CA ALA A 181 -5.86 10.25 -26.17
C ALA A 181 -5.58 8.77 -26.52
N ASP A 182 -4.94 8.53 -27.66
CA ASP A 182 -4.61 7.17 -28.14
C ASP A 182 -3.79 6.35 -27.12
N ASP A 183 -2.89 7.01 -26.39
CA ASP A 183 -2.11 6.36 -25.32
C ASP A 183 -3.00 5.83 -24.19
N VAL A 184 -4.02 6.60 -23.80
CA VAL A 184 -4.99 6.23 -22.76
C VAL A 184 -5.91 5.11 -23.26
N LYS A 185 -6.31 5.15 -24.54
CA LYS A 185 -7.09 4.08 -25.18
C LYS A 185 -6.31 2.77 -25.20
N ASN A 186 -5.02 2.81 -25.56
CA ASN A 186 -4.17 1.63 -25.57
C ASN A 186 -3.95 1.07 -24.16
N GLU A 187 -3.67 1.93 -23.18
CA GLU A 187 -3.57 1.54 -21.77
C GLU A 187 -4.86 0.86 -21.29
N LEU A 188 -6.04 1.40 -21.64
CA LEU A 188 -7.33 0.82 -21.30
C LEU A 188 -7.54 -0.55 -21.97
N LYS A 189 -7.19 -0.71 -23.25
CA LYS A 189 -7.30 -2.01 -23.97
C LYS A 189 -6.46 -3.10 -23.32
N GLU A 190 -5.22 -2.77 -22.94
CA GLU A 190 -4.34 -3.69 -22.23
C GLU A 190 -4.90 -4.08 -20.87
N LYS A 191 -5.43 -3.09 -20.12
CA LYS A 191 -6.08 -3.34 -18.82
C LYS A 191 -7.31 -4.23 -18.95
N ILE A 192 -8.15 -4.00 -19.95
CA ILE A 192 -9.33 -4.83 -20.22
C ILE A 192 -8.91 -6.28 -20.51
N THR A 193 -7.90 -6.48 -21.34
CA THR A 193 -7.37 -7.82 -21.64
C THR A 193 -6.84 -8.51 -20.39
N PHE A 194 -6.12 -7.78 -19.53
CA PHE A 194 -5.66 -8.29 -18.25
C PHE A 194 -6.82 -8.69 -17.32
N TRP A 195 -7.88 -7.88 -17.25
CA TRP A 195 -9.05 -8.17 -16.43
C TRP A 195 -9.82 -9.40 -16.91
N ILE A 196 -10.04 -9.54 -18.23
CA ILE A 196 -10.66 -10.74 -18.84
C ILE A 196 -9.85 -12.00 -18.50
N ASN A 197 -8.52 -11.94 -18.64
CA ASN A 197 -7.64 -13.07 -18.33
C ASN A 197 -7.73 -13.45 -16.85
N LYS A 198 -7.78 -12.47 -15.93
CA LYS A 198 -7.92 -12.75 -14.50
C LYS A 198 -9.29 -13.34 -14.12
N LEU A 199 -10.36 -12.94 -14.81
CA LEU A 199 -11.68 -13.57 -14.68
C LEU A 199 -11.73 -14.99 -15.28
N SER A 200 -10.81 -15.30 -16.21
CA SER A 200 -10.75 -16.59 -16.89
C SER A 200 -9.91 -17.66 -16.16
N VAL A 201 -8.93 -17.26 -15.34
CA VAL A 201 -7.93 -18.14 -14.71
C VAL A 201 -8.40 -18.83 -13.41
N LYS A 202 -9.61 -18.58 -12.92
CA LYS A 202 -10.22 -19.35 -11.82
C LYS A 202 -11.32 -20.26 -12.35
N GLY A 203 -10.91 -21.48 -12.71
CA GLY A 203 -11.75 -22.67 -12.88
C GLY A 203 -11.05 -23.83 -12.21
#